data_AF-A0A938FN07-F1
#
_entry.id   AF-A0A938FN07-F1
#
_cell.length_a   1.000
_cell.length_b   1.000
_cell.length_c   1.000
_cell.angle_alpha   90.00
_cell.angle_beta   90.00
_cell.angle_gamma   90.00
#
_symmetry.space_group_name_H-M   'P 1'
#
loop_
_entity.id
_entity.type
_entity.pdbx_description
1 polymer ?
#
loop_
_entity_poly.entity_id
_entity_poly.type
_entity_poly.pdbx_seq_one_letter_code
_entity_poly.pdbx_strand_id
1 'polypeptide(L)'
;PGDHIVAQRNCYAGTLAFLNGPCARLGIDVTLVDGRNAEGFAAAVRPGKTMLVMAETPSNPHLDLVDLDALGAIKGPITLVDSTLATPLGQRPHDHGVSIVLHSATKGIAGHNDATLGVIAADQNLIGDIWGYSILHGATASPFDAMNALRGIRTLDARLARQSASAQELAEWLGEHESVTAVHYPGLKSHPQYELANKQMAYKGSVLSFEVEGGRANAAKLLDALKLVQTAVTLGGPETLISHSATSTHNSVDAKTKAETGVTDSLLRLSVGLEACVDIKTDLANALKSF
;
A
#
# COMPACT_ATOMS: atom_id res chain seq x y z
N PRO A 1 3.03 -24.88 -13.46
CA PRO A 1 1.89 -25.75 -13.07
C PRO A 1 2.33 -26.74 -12.00
N GLY A 2 1.59 -26.82 -10.88
CA GLY A 2 1.97 -27.62 -9.71
C GLY A 2 2.76 -26.85 -8.65
N ASP A 3 3.11 -25.59 -8.89
CA ASP A 3 3.80 -24.73 -7.93
C ASP A 3 2.82 -24.13 -6.92
N HIS A 4 3.37 -23.55 -5.84
CA HIS A 4 2.60 -22.91 -4.78
C HIS A 4 3.13 -21.51 -4.44
N ILE A 5 2.22 -20.59 -4.14
CA ILE A 5 2.51 -19.24 -3.65
C ILE A 5 1.86 -19.06 -2.27
N VAL A 6 2.61 -18.51 -1.32
CA VAL A 6 2.04 -17.95 -0.09
C VAL A 6 1.96 -16.44 -0.27
N ALA A 7 0.80 -15.84 -0.06
CA ALA A 7 0.62 -14.40 -0.20
C ALA A 7 -0.14 -13.81 0.98
N GLN A 8 0.14 -12.56 1.30
CA GLN A 8 -0.67 -11.78 2.23
C GLN A 8 -2.11 -11.63 1.71
N ARG A 9 -3.09 -11.82 2.59
CA ARG A 9 -4.51 -11.64 2.28
C ARG A 9 -4.86 -10.19 1.96
N ASN A 10 -4.33 -9.25 2.76
CA ASN A 10 -4.52 -7.82 2.57
C ASN A 10 -3.39 -7.30 1.66
N CYS A 11 -3.62 -7.30 0.36
CA CYS A 11 -2.75 -6.66 -0.62
C CYS A 11 -3.58 -6.02 -1.73
N TYR A 12 -2.92 -5.34 -2.65
CA TYR A 12 -3.58 -4.66 -3.76
C TYR A 12 -4.57 -5.57 -4.49
N ALA A 13 -5.80 -5.06 -4.71
CA ALA A 13 -6.88 -5.84 -5.32
C ALA A 13 -6.51 -6.43 -6.69
N GLY A 14 -5.67 -5.73 -7.48
CA GLY A 14 -5.16 -6.27 -8.74
C GLY A 14 -4.23 -7.46 -8.56
N THR A 15 -3.41 -7.48 -7.50
CA THR A 15 -2.56 -8.61 -7.14
C THR A 15 -3.41 -9.81 -6.73
N LEU A 16 -4.44 -9.62 -5.91
CA LEU A 16 -5.38 -10.69 -5.56
C LEU A 16 -6.12 -11.24 -6.78
N ALA A 17 -6.54 -10.38 -7.71
CA ALA A 17 -7.18 -10.80 -8.95
C ALA A 17 -6.24 -11.65 -9.83
N PHE A 18 -4.95 -11.28 -9.89
CA PHE A 18 -3.93 -12.06 -10.58
C PHE A 18 -3.70 -13.45 -9.95
N LEU A 19 -3.62 -13.49 -8.61
CA LEU A 19 -3.42 -14.73 -7.85
C LEU A 19 -4.63 -15.68 -7.96
N ASN A 20 -5.85 -15.16 -7.87
CA ASN A 20 -7.06 -15.99 -7.88
C ASN A 20 -7.51 -16.39 -9.29
N GLY A 21 -7.12 -15.64 -10.33
CA GLY A 21 -7.51 -15.88 -11.71
C GLY A 21 -6.40 -16.54 -12.54
N PRO A 22 -5.49 -15.75 -13.13
CA PRO A 22 -4.36 -16.23 -13.92
C PRO A 22 -3.54 -17.37 -13.27
N CYS A 23 -3.11 -17.23 -12.01
CA CYS A 23 -2.32 -18.28 -11.34
C CYS A 23 -3.12 -19.60 -11.20
N ALA A 24 -4.38 -19.53 -10.77
CA ALA A 24 -5.25 -20.70 -10.69
C ALA A 24 -5.42 -21.41 -12.05
N ARG A 25 -5.61 -20.64 -13.13
CA ARG A 25 -5.70 -21.19 -14.50
C ARG A 25 -4.42 -21.87 -14.98
N LEU A 26 -3.26 -21.44 -14.47
CA LEU A 26 -1.95 -22.04 -14.75
C LEU A 26 -1.62 -23.21 -13.80
N GLY A 27 -2.56 -23.59 -12.93
CA GLY A 27 -2.37 -24.64 -11.94
C GLY A 27 -1.35 -24.28 -10.86
N ILE A 28 -1.27 -23.00 -10.48
CA ILE A 28 -0.46 -22.52 -9.36
C ILE A 28 -1.38 -22.37 -8.15
N ASP A 29 -1.11 -23.12 -7.09
CA ASP A 29 -1.86 -23.06 -5.84
C ASP A 29 -1.50 -21.79 -5.06
N VAL A 30 -2.48 -21.17 -4.39
CA VAL A 30 -2.24 -19.99 -3.55
C VAL A 30 -2.78 -20.23 -2.14
N THR A 31 -1.95 -19.96 -1.11
CA THR A 31 -2.39 -19.87 0.28
C THR A 31 -2.32 -18.41 0.73
N LEU A 32 -3.46 -17.86 1.17
CA LEU A 32 -3.54 -16.51 1.70
C LEU A 32 -3.39 -16.52 3.24
N VAL A 33 -2.49 -15.70 3.76
CA VAL A 33 -2.21 -15.58 5.21
C VAL A 33 -2.44 -14.16 5.70
N ASP A 34 -2.71 -14.00 7.00
CA ASP A 34 -2.77 -12.69 7.64
C ASP A 34 -1.34 -12.13 7.79
N GLY A 35 -1.06 -10.98 7.16
CA GLY A 35 0.26 -10.36 7.18
C GLY A 35 0.74 -9.93 8.56
N ARG A 36 -0.19 -9.70 9.49
CA ARG A 36 0.11 -9.31 10.88
C ARG A 36 0.69 -10.47 11.68
N ASN A 37 0.44 -11.71 11.26
CA ASN A 37 1.00 -12.90 11.86
C ASN A 37 2.30 -13.30 11.15
N ALA A 38 3.43 -12.88 11.73
CA ALA A 38 4.77 -13.16 11.21
C ALA A 38 5.03 -14.66 10.97
N GLU A 39 4.51 -15.55 11.83
CA GLU A 39 4.69 -17.01 11.72
C GLU A 39 3.81 -17.64 10.63
N GLY A 40 2.71 -16.97 10.26
CA GLY A 40 1.73 -17.47 9.31
C GLY A 40 2.33 -17.75 7.92
N PHE A 41 3.25 -16.89 7.47
CA PHE A 41 3.94 -17.09 6.20
C PHE A 41 4.80 -18.35 6.22
N ALA A 42 5.66 -18.51 7.22
CA ALA A 42 6.55 -19.66 7.35
C ALA A 42 5.77 -20.98 7.51
N ALA A 43 4.69 -20.97 8.31
CA ALA A 43 3.84 -22.15 8.51
C ALA A 43 3.09 -22.58 7.23
N ALA A 44 2.78 -21.64 6.33
CA ALA A 44 2.12 -21.93 5.06
C ALA A 44 3.08 -22.43 3.96
N VAL A 45 4.41 -22.35 4.18
CA VAL A 45 5.39 -22.86 3.23
C VAL A 45 5.29 -24.39 3.16
N ARG A 46 5.09 -24.88 1.94
CA ARG A 46 5.15 -26.29 1.54
C ARG A 46 6.53 -26.56 0.92
N PRO A 47 7.48 -27.21 1.64
CA PRO A 47 8.84 -27.41 1.15
C PRO A 47 8.88 -28.12 -0.21
N GLY A 48 9.74 -27.65 -1.12
CA GLY A 48 9.89 -28.18 -2.47
C GLY A 48 8.75 -27.87 -3.44
N LYS A 49 7.66 -27.23 -2.98
CA LYS A 49 6.51 -26.82 -3.81
C LYS A 49 6.27 -25.31 -3.81
N THR A 50 6.51 -24.66 -2.66
CA THR A 50 6.33 -23.21 -2.54
C THR A 50 7.49 -22.50 -3.20
N MET A 51 7.20 -21.70 -4.21
CA MET A 51 8.21 -21.00 -5.00
C MET A 51 8.31 -19.52 -4.62
N LEU A 52 7.22 -18.93 -4.12
CA LEU A 52 7.14 -17.52 -3.78
C LEU A 52 6.37 -17.30 -2.47
N VAL A 53 6.92 -16.43 -1.61
CA VAL A 53 6.24 -15.84 -0.47
C VAL A 53 6.18 -14.33 -0.70
N MET A 54 4.97 -13.75 -0.69
CA MET A 54 4.73 -12.36 -1.06
C MET A 54 3.97 -11.59 0.02
N ALA A 55 4.44 -10.37 0.31
CA ALA A 55 3.81 -9.43 1.24
C ALA A 55 3.74 -8.01 0.65
N GLU A 56 2.85 -7.19 1.19
CA GLU A 56 2.75 -5.75 0.97
C GLU A 56 2.83 -5.07 2.35
N THR A 57 3.81 -4.19 2.57
CA THR A 57 3.99 -3.53 3.87
C THR A 57 4.51 -2.10 3.75
N PRO A 58 3.74 -1.08 4.21
CA PRO A 58 2.36 -1.17 4.71
C PRO A 58 1.37 -1.65 3.65
N SER A 59 0.28 -2.29 4.08
CA SER A 59 -0.78 -2.80 3.19
C SER A 59 -2.02 -1.91 3.13
N ASN A 60 -2.59 -1.75 1.94
CA ASN A 60 -3.84 -1.01 1.76
C ASN A 60 -5.07 -1.85 2.22
N PRO A 61 -6.11 -1.24 2.85
CA PRO A 61 -6.23 0.16 3.26
C PRO A 61 -5.87 0.47 4.72
N HIS A 62 -5.72 -0.51 5.62
CA HIS A 62 -5.49 -0.24 7.05
C HIS A 62 -4.04 0.06 7.43
N LEU A 63 -3.11 -0.02 6.47
CA LEU A 63 -1.69 0.19 6.69
C LEU A 63 -1.08 -0.79 7.68
N ASP A 64 -1.64 -2.01 7.73
CA ASP A 64 -1.07 -3.14 8.47
C ASP A 64 0.33 -3.43 7.93
N LEU A 65 1.23 -3.78 8.85
CA LEU A 65 2.63 -4.04 8.57
C LEU A 65 2.93 -5.54 8.56
N VAL A 66 3.99 -5.92 7.86
CA VAL A 66 4.59 -7.26 7.94
C VAL A 66 5.99 -7.11 8.55
N ASP A 67 6.34 -7.99 9.48
CA ASP A 67 7.70 -8.04 10.05
C ASP A 67 8.67 -8.54 8.98
N LEU A 68 9.55 -7.64 8.52
CA LEU A 68 10.48 -7.93 7.44
C LEU A 68 11.60 -8.89 7.86
N ASP A 69 12.03 -8.87 9.13
CA ASP A 69 13.05 -9.81 9.61
C ASP A 69 12.50 -11.23 9.58
N ALA A 70 11.25 -11.41 10.02
CA ALA A 70 10.58 -12.71 10.00
C ALA A 70 10.36 -13.19 8.56
N LEU A 71 9.95 -12.31 7.64
CA LEU A 71 9.73 -12.65 6.24
C LEU A 71 11.04 -13.04 5.54
N GLY A 72 12.11 -12.27 5.71
CA GLY A 72 13.42 -12.54 5.11
C GLY A 72 14.18 -13.72 5.73
N ALA A 73 13.78 -14.16 6.93
CA ALA A 73 14.29 -15.38 7.54
C ALA A 73 13.78 -16.67 6.85
N ILE A 74 12.67 -16.60 6.10
CA ILE A 74 12.09 -17.76 5.40
C ILE A 74 13.08 -18.29 4.35
N LYS A 75 13.36 -19.60 4.38
CA LYS A 75 14.30 -20.27 3.46
C LYS A 75 13.57 -21.24 2.53
N GLY A 76 14.04 -21.33 1.29
CA GLY A 76 13.47 -22.20 0.25
C GLY A 76 12.81 -21.39 -0.88
N PRO A 77 11.65 -20.77 -0.65
CA PRO A 77 11.00 -19.92 -1.65
C PRO A 77 11.71 -18.58 -1.82
N ILE A 78 11.47 -17.93 -2.96
CA ILE A 78 11.79 -16.52 -3.16
C ILE A 78 10.86 -15.69 -2.28
N THR A 79 11.39 -14.65 -1.63
CA THR A 79 10.58 -13.69 -0.88
C THR A 79 10.43 -12.40 -1.67
N LEU A 80 9.20 -11.87 -1.73
CA LEU A 80 8.88 -10.62 -2.43
C LEU A 80 8.13 -9.68 -1.48
N VAL A 81 8.56 -8.43 -1.44
CA VAL A 81 7.81 -7.35 -0.78
C VAL A 81 7.43 -6.29 -1.80
N ASP A 82 6.12 -6.05 -1.92
CA ASP A 82 5.62 -4.81 -2.49
C ASP A 82 5.81 -3.70 -1.44
N SER A 83 6.73 -2.79 -1.72
CA SER A 83 7.10 -1.68 -0.85
C SER A 83 6.61 -0.34 -1.43
N THR A 84 5.55 -0.35 -2.24
CA THR A 84 4.98 0.82 -2.92
C THR A 84 4.65 1.96 -1.94
N LEU A 85 3.96 1.67 -0.84
CA LEU A 85 3.52 2.70 0.11
C LEU A 85 4.67 3.29 0.94
N ALA A 86 5.66 2.49 1.30
CA ALA A 86 6.82 2.97 2.04
C ALA A 86 7.82 3.72 1.15
N THR A 87 7.89 3.37 -0.14
CA THR A 87 8.96 3.77 -1.08
C THR A 87 10.35 3.27 -0.63
N PRO A 88 11.40 3.37 -1.48
CA PRO A 88 12.75 2.96 -1.09
C PRO A 88 13.37 3.77 0.06
N LEU A 89 12.84 4.97 0.34
CA LEU A 89 13.33 5.82 1.44
C LEU A 89 12.65 5.52 2.77
N GLY A 90 11.40 5.04 2.75
CA GLY A 90 10.67 4.73 3.98
C GLY A 90 11.02 3.36 4.54
N GLN A 91 11.34 2.39 3.69
CA GLN A 91 11.63 1.01 4.11
C GLN A 91 12.54 0.32 3.08
N ARG A 92 13.50 -0.50 3.54
CA ARG A 92 14.45 -1.22 2.67
C ARG A 92 14.39 -2.72 2.93
N PRO A 93 13.44 -3.47 2.32
CA PRO A 93 13.25 -4.88 2.62
C PRO A 93 14.48 -5.77 2.36
N HIS A 94 15.36 -5.40 1.43
CA HIS A 94 16.62 -6.12 1.20
C HIS A 94 17.53 -6.14 2.43
N ASP A 95 17.53 -5.09 3.27
CA ASP A 95 18.31 -5.05 4.52
C ASP A 95 17.84 -6.13 5.52
N HIS A 96 16.64 -6.67 5.33
CA HIS A 96 16.02 -7.71 6.15
C HIS A 96 16.08 -9.11 5.49
N GLY A 97 16.77 -9.26 4.37
CA GLY A 97 16.93 -10.55 3.68
C GLY A 97 15.82 -10.91 2.69
N VAL A 98 14.98 -9.95 2.29
CA VAL A 98 13.98 -10.15 1.23
C VAL A 98 14.66 -10.23 -0.14
N SER A 99 14.26 -11.21 -0.97
CA SER A 99 14.88 -11.46 -2.28
C SER A 99 14.50 -10.45 -3.36
N ILE A 100 13.22 -10.05 -3.41
CA ILE A 100 12.68 -9.12 -4.40
C ILE A 100 11.96 -7.97 -3.70
N VAL A 101 12.27 -6.73 -4.10
CA VAL A 101 11.48 -5.54 -3.77
C VAL A 101 10.77 -5.05 -5.02
N LEU A 102 9.46 -4.91 -4.93
CA LEU A 102 8.60 -4.41 -6.01
C LEU A 102 8.02 -3.05 -5.61
N HIS A 103 7.90 -2.17 -6.60
CA HIS A 103 7.17 -0.91 -6.46
C HIS A 103 6.29 -0.65 -7.68
N SER A 104 5.06 -0.20 -7.45
CA SER A 104 4.35 0.64 -8.40
C SER A 104 4.98 2.03 -8.37
N ALA A 105 5.92 2.26 -9.28
CA ALA A 105 6.61 3.54 -9.39
C ALA A 105 5.70 4.67 -9.94
N THR A 106 4.51 4.34 -10.45
CA THR A 106 3.37 5.24 -10.65
C THR A 106 3.07 6.12 -9.44
N LYS A 107 3.36 5.63 -8.23
CA LYS A 107 3.01 6.25 -6.96
C LYS A 107 4.10 7.20 -6.47
N GLY A 108 4.62 7.00 -5.27
CA GLY A 108 5.56 7.92 -4.65
C GLY A 108 6.86 8.16 -5.45
N ILE A 109 7.34 7.15 -6.20
CA ILE A 109 8.60 7.26 -6.96
C ILE A 109 8.48 8.32 -8.07
N ALA A 110 7.54 8.18 -9.01
CA ALA A 110 7.27 9.23 -10.00
C ALA A 110 6.67 10.46 -9.32
N GLY A 111 5.64 10.27 -8.48
CA GLY A 111 5.18 11.28 -7.52
C GLY A 111 4.57 12.54 -8.11
N HIS A 112 4.15 12.51 -9.39
CA HIS A 112 3.57 13.64 -10.13
C HIS A 112 2.27 13.27 -10.86
N ASN A 113 1.67 12.11 -10.56
CA ASN A 113 0.41 11.63 -11.16
C ASN A 113 0.43 11.56 -12.72
N ASP A 114 1.60 11.39 -13.34
CA ASP A 114 1.83 11.57 -14.77
C ASP A 114 2.65 10.44 -15.44
N ALA A 115 2.84 9.32 -14.75
CA ALA A 115 3.59 8.17 -15.27
C ALA A 115 3.03 6.85 -14.73
N THR A 116 2.97 5.80 -15.55
CA THR A 116 2.58 4.45 -15.13
C THR A 116 3.71 3.46 -15.34
N LEU A 117 4.31 3.01 -14.24
CA LEU A 117 5.47 2.11 -14.30
C LEU A 117 5.59 1.23 -13.06
N GLY A 118 6.20 0.06 -13.27
CA GLY A 118 6.66 -0.84 -12.21
C GLY A 118 8.18 -0.84 -12.13
N VAL A 119 8.72 -1.02 -10.92
CA VAL A 119 10.15 -1.22 -10.67
C VAL A 119 10.32 -2.47 -9.82
N ILE A 120 11.28 -3.30 -10.20
CA ILE A 120 11.67 -4.51 -9.48
C ILE A 120 13.17 -4.40 -9.17
N ALA A 121 13.54 -4.60 -7.92
CA ALA A 121 14.91 -4.68 -7.45
C ALA A 121 15.15 -6.06 -6.83
N ALA A 122 16.25 -6.71 -7.23
CA ALA A 122 16.69 -8.02 -6.78
C ALA A 122 18.15 -8.25 -7.22
N ASP A 123 18.73 -9.37 -6.80
CA ASP A 123 20.05 -9.79 -7.28
C ASP A 123 20.09 -10.06 -8.80
N GLN A 124 21.27 -9.89 -9.38
CA GLN A 124 21.49 -9.89 -10.84
C GLN A 124 20.93 -11.13 -11.55
N ASN A 125 21.09 -12.32 -10.96
CA ASN A 125 20.59 -13.57 -11.56
C ASN A 125 19.05 -13.56 -11.64
N LEU A 126 18.39 -13.17 -10.55
CA LEU A 126 16.93 -13.14 -10.46
C LEU A 126 16.34 -12.06 -11.37
N ILE A 127 16.98 -10.88 -11.45
CA ILE A 127 16.63 -9.85 -12.42
C ILE A 127 16.78 -10.35 -13.85
N GLY A 128 17.83 -11.13 -14.16
CA GLY A 128 18.03 -11.72 -15.49
C GLY A 128 16.86 -12.61 -15.92
N ASP A 129 16.41 -13.50 -15.03
CA ASP A 129 15.27 -14.39 -15.29
C ASP A 129 13.96 -13.61 -15.48
N ILE A 130 13.70 -12.62 -14.61
CA ILE A 130 12.51 -11.75 -14.69
C ILE A 130 12.52 -10.94 -15.99
N TRP A 131 13.68 -10.40 -16.37
CA TRP A 131 13.87 -9.62 -17.60
C TRP A 131 13.66 -10.47 -18.86
N GLY A 132 14.17 -11.70 -18.86
CA GLY A 132 13.92 -12.65 -19.94
C GLY A 132 12.42 -12.90 -20.14
N TYR A 133 11.68 -13.05 -19.05
CA TYR A 133 10.22 -13.19 -19.09
C TYR A 133 9.49 -11.90 -19.51
N SER A 134 9.95 -10.73 -19.06
CA SER A 134 9.32 -9.45 -19.40
C SER A 134 9.43 -9.14 -20.89
N ILE A 135 10.53 -9.52 -21.55
CA ILE A 135 10.70 -9.41 -23.02
C ILE A 135 9.62 -10.22 -23.73
N LEU A 136 9.37 -11.46 -23.30
CA LEU A 136 8.38 -12.34 -23.93
C LEU A 136 6.95 -11.82 -23.79
N HIS A 137 6.65 -11.17 -22.67
CA HIS A 137 5.33 -10.58 -22.39
C HIS A 137 5.15 -9.15 -22.91
N GLY A 138 6.23 -8.52 -23.40
CA GLY A 138 6.19 -7.12 -23.83
C GLY A 138 5.93 -6.14 -22.68
N ALA A 139 6.29 -6.48 -21.44
CA ALA A 139 6.12 -5.65 -20.26
C ALA A 139 7.18 -4.54 -20.18
N THR A 140 7.28 -3.73 -21.24
CA THR A 140 8.29 -2.69 -21.41
C THR A 140 7.73 -1.34 -20.99
N ALA A 141 8.46 -0.61 -20.15
CA ALA A 141 8.09 0.75 -19.76
C ALA A 141 8.21 1.72 -20.95
N SER A 142 7.25 2.64 -21.06
CA SER A 142 7.34 3.80 -21.94
C SER A 142 8.60 4.61 -21.60
N PRO A 143 9.46 4.98 -22.59
CA PRO A 143 10.59 5.86 -22.34
C PRO A 143 10.19 7.22 -21.75
N PHE A 144 8.98 7.70 -22.07
CA PHE A 144 8.44 8.94 -21.52
C PHE A 144 8.10 8.79 -20.03
N ASP A 145 7.43 7.71 -19.65
CA ASP A 145 7.09 7.42 -18.25
C ASP A 145 8.35 7.17 -17.42
N ALA A 146 9.34 6.48 -18.00
CA ALA A 146 10.64 6.28 -17.37
C ALA A 146 11.37 7.62 -17.13
N MET A 147 11.32 8.55 -18.08
CA MET A 147 11.88 9.90 -17.93
C MET A 147 11.16 10.69 -16.82
N ASN A 148 9.82 10.64 -16.78
CA ASN A 148 9.03 11.28 -15.71
C ASN A 148 9.38 10.71 -14.33
N ALA A 149 9.54 9.39 -14.22
CA ALA A 149 9.97 8.76 -12.97
C ALA A 149 11.39 9.18 -12.55
N LEU A 150 12.34 9.25 -13.50
CA LEU A 150 13.70 9.74 -13.24
C LEU A 150 13.73 11.23 -12.84
N ARG A 151 12.80 12.05 -13.35
CA ARG A 151 12.60 13.43 -12.90
C ARG A 151 12.02 13.44 -11.48
N GLY A 152 10.99 12.65 -11.25
CA GLY A 152 10.24 12.58 -9.99
C GLY A 152 11.06 12.09 -8.80
N ILE A 153 11.90 11.08 -9.00
CA ILE A 153 12.69 10.48 -7.92
C ILE A 153 13.71 11.45 -7.32
N ARG A 154 14.15 12.47 -8.08
CA ARG A 154 15.09 13.50 -7.60
C ARG A 154 14.55 14.34 -6.45
N THR A 155 13.23 14.40 -6.30
CA THR A 155 12.57 15.12 -5.20
C THR A 155 11.90 14.17 -4.22
N LEU A 156 12.13 12.86 -4.33
CA LEU A 156 11.44 11.85 -3.52
C LEU A 156 11.60 12.11 -2.01
N ASP A 157 12.80 12.39 -1.53
CA ASP A 157 13.05 12.63 -0.11
C ASP A 157 12.31 13.87 0.40
N ALA A 158 12.45 15.01 -0.29
CA ALA A 158 11.77 16.24 0.08
C ALA A 158 10.23 16.09 0.07
N ARG A 159 9.68 15.37 -0.92
CA ARG A 159 8.24 15.10 -1.00
C ARG A 159 7.80 14.19 0.12
N LEU A 160 8.46 13.04 0.30
CA LEU A 160 8.09 12.03 1.30
C LEU A 160 8.19 12.59 2.72
N ALA A 161 9.24 13.35 3.03
CA ALA A 161 9.40 13.99 4.34
C ALA A 161 8.24 14.95 4.63
N ARG A 162 7.91 15.83 3.67
CA ARG A 162 6.79 16.77 3.81
C ARG A 162 5.45 16.06 3.96
N GLN A 163 5.18 15.10 3.08
CA GLN A 163 3.92 14.34 3.08
C GLN A 163 3.76 13.52 4.36
N SER A 164 4.83 12.88 4.84
CA SER A 164 4.80 12.09 6.08
C SER A 164 4.57 12.96 7.31
N ALA A 165 5.20 14.15 7.36
CA ALA A 165 4.97 15.09 8.45
C ALA A 165 3.52 15.59 8.48
N SER A 166 2.97 15.98 7.33
CA SER A 166 1.56 16.37 7.22
C SER A 166 0.62 15.21 7.55
N ALA A 167 0.94 13.98 7.12
CA ALA A 167 0.14 12.80 7.43
C ALA A 167 0.11 12.49 8.93
N GLN A 168 1.24 12.62 9.62
CA GLN A 168 1.30 12.49 11.08
C GLN A 168 0.38 13.52 11.77
N GLU A 169 0.52 14.80 11.42
CA GLU A 169 -0.28 15.88 12.02
C GLU A 169 -1.79 15.69 11.77
N LEU A 170 -2.16 15.31 10.55
CA LEU A 170 -3.55 15.02 10.19
C LEU A 170 -4.07 13.78 10.91
N ALA A 171 -3.26 12.71 11.03
CA ALA A 171 -3.65 11.49 11.72
C ALA A 171 -3.91 11.74 13.22
N GLU A 172 -3.04 12.51 13.88
CA GLU A 172 -3.21 12.90 15.28
C GLU A 172 -4.48 13.74 15.47
N TRP A 173 -4.67 14.76 14.62
CA TRP A 173 -5.85 15.62 14.69
C TRP A 173 -7.16 14.86 14.42
N LEU A 174 -7.19 13.98 13.40
CA LEU A 174 -8.35 13.14 13.10
C LEU A 174 -8.67 12.21 14.28
N GLY A 175 -7.65 11.72 14.99
CA GLY A 175 -7.83 10.85 16.15
C GLY A 175 -8.51 11.52 17.34
N GLU A 176 -8.56 12.86 17.37
CA GLU A 176 -9.24 13.66 18.40
C GLU A 176 -10.61 14.19 17.94
N HIS A 177 -10.99 13.99 16.68
CA HIS A 177 -12.21 14.55 16.11
C HIS A 177 -13.44 13.69 16.42
N GLU A 178 -14.52 14.29 16.93
CA GLU A 178 -15.71 13.57 17.43
C GLU A 178 -16.40 12.68 16.38
N SER A 179 -16.48 13.15 15.13
CA SER A 179 -17.10 12.40 14.02
C SER A 179 -16.22 11.28 13.44
N VAL A 180 -15.00 11.09 13.94
CA VAL A 180 -14.03 10.08 13.48
C VAL A 180 -13.95 8.96 14.51
N THR A 181 -14.25 7.73 14.09
CA THR A 181 -14.33 6.56 14.99
C THR A 181 -13.02 5.77 15.08
N ALA A 182 -12.17 5.85 14.06
CA ALA A 182 -10.86 5.21 14.04
C ALA A 182 -9.90 5.92 13.08
N VAL A 183 -8.61 5.89 13.39
CA VAL A 183 -7.53 6.34 12.50
C VAL A 183 -6.47 5.25 12.41
N HIS A 184 -6.09 4.92 11.19
CA HIS A 184 -5.06 3.95 10.84
C HIS A 184 -3.88 4.68 10.23
N TYR A 185 -2.80 4.80 11.01
CA TYR A 185 -1.54 5.35 10.54
C TYR A 185 -0.37 4.75 11.34
N PRO A 186 0.67 4.19 10.69
CA PRO A 186 1.80 3.56 11.39
C PRO A 186 2.55 4.48 12.37
N GLY A 187 2.40 5.80 12.22
CA GLY A 187 3.00 6.80 13.11
C GLY A 187 2.22 7.10 14.39
N LEU A 188 1.01 6.58 14.55
CA LEU A 188 0.23 6.75 15.77
C LEU A 188 0.58 5.69 16.82
N LYS A 189 0.74 6.09 18.08
CA LYS A 189 0.93 5.15 19.21
C LYS A 189 -0.22 4.15 19.39
N SER A 190 -1.41 4.50 18.92
CA SER A 190 -2.59 3.64 18.90
C SER A 190 -2.53 2.57 17.80
N HIS A 191 -1.61 2.68 16.84
CA HIS A 191 -1.46 1.68 15.79
C HIS A 191 -1.00 0.35 16.40
N PRO A 192 -1.67 -0.79 16.11
CA PRO A 192 -1.35 -2.07 16.74
C PRO A 192 0.10 -2.53 16.55
N GLN A 193 0.74 -2.05 15.48
CA GLN A 193 2.12 -2.37 15.10
C GLN A 193 3.06 -1.15 15.18
N TYR A 194 2.78 -0.17 16.04
CA TYR A 194 3.58 1.06 16.20
C TYR A 194 5.07 0.77 16.47
N GLU A 195 5.37 -0.17 17.37
CA GLU A 195 6.77 -0.53 17.68
C GLU A 195 7.49 -1.15 16.48
N LEU A 196 6.80 -2.01 15.71
CA LEU A 196 7.35 -2.56 14.47
C LEU A 196 7.59 -1.46 13.43
N ALA A 197 6.64 -0.52 13.29
CA ALA A 197 6.79 0.64 12.41
C ALA A 197 8.06 1.44 12.77
N ASN A 198 8.34 1.65 14.07
CA ASN A 198 9.54 2.34 14.54
C ASN A 198 10.82 1.57 14.30
N LYS A 199 10.75 0.24 14.35
CA LYS A 199 11.90 -0.63 14.09
C LYS A 199 12.30 -0.65 12.61
N GLN A 200 11.35 -0.74 11.67
CA GLN A 200 11.67 -1.02 10.26
C GLN A 200 11.40 0.13 9.27
N MET A 201 10.69 1.20 9.68
CA MET A 201 10.34 2.31 8.79
C MET A 201 10.99 3.63 9.20
N ALA A 202 11.77 4.22 8.28
CA ALA A 202 12.37 5.54 8.43
C ALA A 202 11.34 6.68 8.28
N TYR A 203 10.34 6.49 7.41
CA TYR A 203 9.19 7.38 7.26
C TYR A 203 7.90 6.58 7.45
N LYS A 204 6.89 7.16 8.11
CA LYS A 204 5.59 6.48 8.35
C LYS A 204 4.64 6.51 7.15
N GLY A 205 5.07 7.16 6.07
CA GLY A 205 4.37 7.20 4.78
C GLY A 205 3.43 8.41 4.65
N SER A 206 2.99 8.64 3.42
CA SER A 206 2.11 9.74 3.04
C SER A 206 0.61 9.39 3.03
N VAL A 207 0.28 8.14 3.36
CA VAL A 207 -1.10 7.64 3.33
C VAL A 207 -1.54 7.38 4.76
N LEU A 208 -2.77 7.75 5.07
CA LEU A 208 -3.49 7.37 6.28
C LEU A 208 -4.91 6.93 5.89
N SER A 209 -5.55 6.13 6.74
CA SER A 209 -6.97 5.82 6.60
C SER A 209 -7.71 6.17 7.88
N PHE A 210 -8.98 6.51 7.78
CA PHE A 210 -9.82 6.81 8.93
C PHE A 210 -11.27 6.40 8.67
N GLU A 211 -12.01 6.18 9.75
CA GLU A 211 -13.41 5.82 9.71
C GLU A 211 -14.26 6.94 10.29
N VAL A 212 -15.38 7.24 9.62
CA VAL A 212 -16.36 8.23 10.09
C VAL A 212 -17.63 7.55 10.59
N GLU A 213 -18.31 8.19 11.54
CA GLU A 213 -19.62 7.74 11.99
C GLU A 213 -20.67 7.81 10.87
N GLY A 214 -21.75 7.04 10.98
CA GLY A 214 -22.84 7.02 9.99
C GLY A 214 -22.52 6.35 8.65
N GLY A 215 -21.34 5.72 8.53
CA GLY A 215 -20.99 4.83 7.42
C GLY A 215 -21.04 5.51 6.06
N ARG A 216 -21.47 4.75 5.05
CA ARG A 216 -21.42 5.16 3.65
C ARG A 216 -22.14 6.49 3.38
N ALA A 217 -23.23 6.76 4.10
CA ALA A 217 -24.01 7.98 3.92
C ALA A 217 -23.19 9.23 4.30
N ASN A 218 -22.53 9.19 5.45
CA ASN A 218 -21.71 10.30 5.93
C ASN A 218 -20.37 10.38 5.18
N ALA A 219 -19.77 9.23 4.83
CA ALA A 219 -18.61 9.21 3.95
C ALA A 219 -18.91 9.90 2.60
N ALA A 220 -20.08 9.68 2.01
CA ALA A 220 -20.48 10.36 0.77
C ALA A 220 -20.65 11.89 0.97
N LYS A 221 -21.34 12.31 2.04
CA LYS A 221 -21.50 13.75 2.36
C LYS A 221 -20.15 14.44 2.58
N LEU A 222 -19.22 13.77 3.27
CA LEU A 222 -17.85 14.26 3.45
C LEU A 222 -17.21 14.53 2.09
N LEU A 223 -17.22 13.52 1.20
CA LEU A 223 -16.60 13.61 -0.12
C LEU A 223 -17.20 14.74 -0.97
N ASP A 224 -18.51 14.94 -0.93
CA ASP A 224 -19.22 16.00 -1.66
C ASP A 224 -18.93 17.41 -1.10
N ALA A 225 -18.59 17.51 0.19
CA ALA A 225 -18.36 18.78 0.86
C ALA A 225 -16.95 19.35 0.65
N LEU A 226 -15.95 18.51 0.32
CA LEU A 226 -14.56 18.93 0.11
C LEU A 226 -14.41 19.94 -1.03
N LYS A 227 -13.43 20.83 -0.90
CA LYS A 227 -13.12 21.89 -1.88
C LYS A 227 -11.66 21.90 -2.32
N LEU A 228 -10.75 21.40 -1.48
CA LEU A 228 -9.34 21.28 -1.77
C LEU A 228 -8.98 19.82 -2.06
N VAL A 229 -9.32 18.92 -1.13
CA VAL A 229 -9.02 17.49 -1.24
C VAL A 229 -9.88 16.88 -2.35
N GLN A 230 -9.24 16.16 -3.28
CA GLN A 230 -9.93 15.63 -4.46
C GLN A 230 -10.28 14.14 -4.29
N THR A 231 -11.45 13.75 -4.79
CA THR A 231 -11.85 12.34 -4.80
C THR A 231 -11.16 11.60 -5.95
N ALA A 232 -10.17 10.75 -5.64
CA ALA A 232 -9.47 9.93 -6.64
C ALA A 232 -8.85 8.67 -6.00
N VAL A 233 -8.69 7.61 -6.80
CA VAL A 233 -8.22 6.29 -6.31
C VAL A 233 -6.70 6.12 -6.31
N THR A 234 -5.95 7.05 -6.89
CA THR A 234 -4.48 7.00 -6.89
C THR A 234 -3.90 7.57 -5.58
N LEU A 235 -2.57 7.56 -5.44
CA LEU A 235 -1.87 8.01 -4.24
C LEU A 235 -0.41 8.40 -4.56
N GLY A 236 0.23 9.13 -3.64
CA GLY A 236 1.66 9.45 -3.66
C GLY A 236 2.06 10.63 -4.56
N GLY A 237 1.10 11.28 -5.21
CA GLY A 237 1.30 12.50 -5.98
C GLY A 237 1.31 13.78 -5.13
N PRO A 238 1.43 14.96 -5.76
CA PRO A 238 1.55 16.23 -5.07
C PRO A 238 0.19 16.77 -4.58
N GLU A 239 -0.93 16.36 -5.16
CA GLU A 239 -2.27 16.69 -4.68
C GLU A 239 -2.74 15.76 -3.56
N THR A 240 -3.48 16.30 -2.60
CA THR A 240 -4.15 15.50 -1.57
C THR A 240 -5.40 14.85 -2.14
N LEU A 241 -5.43 13.51 -2.09
CA LEU A 241 -6.48 12.68 -2.68
C LEU A 241 -7.16 11.84 -1.60
N ILE A 242 -8.48 11.72 -1.68
CA ILE A 242 -9.28 10.87 -0.79
C ILE A 242 -10.11 9.88 -1.60
N SER A 243 -10.37 8.70 -1.03
CA SER A 243 -11.29 7.73 -1.63
C SER A 243 -12.02 6.93 -0.56
N HIS A 244 -13.29 6.64 -0.80
CA HIS A 244 -14.04 5.67 -0.01
C HIS A 244 -13.73 4.25 -0.49
N SER A 245 -13.07 3.46 0.37
CA SER A 245 -12.45 2.19 -0.03
C SER A 245 -13.45 1.17 -0.55
N ALA A 246 -14.62 1.04 0.12
CA ALA A 246 -15.62 0.03 -0.20
C ALA A 246 -16.30 0.22 -1.57
N THR A 247 -16.43 1.47 -2.05
CA THR A 247 -17.10 1.81 -3.32
C THR A 247 -16.13 2.13 -4.45
N SER A 248 -14.82 2.12 -4.21
CA SER A 248 -13.81 2.46 -5.22
C SER A 248 -12.83 1.30 -5.44
N THR A 249 -11.67 1.35 -4.79
CA THR A 249 -10.55 0.40 -4.97
C THR A 249 -10.93 -1.04 -4.66
N HIS A 250 -11.91 -1.27 -3.79
CA HIS A 250 -12.38 -2.59 -3.41
C HIS A 250 -13.78 -2.89 -3.94
N ASN A 251 -14.33 -2.11 -4.87
CA ASN A 251 -15.71 -2.29 -5.33
C ASN A 251 -15.97 -3.70 -5.89
N SER A 252 -15.00 -4.27 -6.61
CA SER A 252 -15.06 -5.61 -7.20
C SER A 252 -14.80 -6.76 -6.22
N VAL A 253 -14.46 -6.47 -4.97
CA VAL A 253 -14.26 -7.46 -3.91
C VAL A 253 -15.61 -7.84 -3.31
N ASP A 254 -15.87 -9.12 -3.10
CA ASP A 254 -17.14 -9.58 -2.51
C ASP A 254 -17.27 -9.13 -1.04
N ALA A 255 -18.51 -9.08 -0.54
CA ALA A 255 -18.80 -8.56 0.80
C ALA A 255 -18.12 -9.36 1.93
N LYS A 256 -17.93 -10.68 1.75
CA LYS A 256 -17.26 -11.51 2.75
C LYS A 256 -15.78 -11.16 2.81
N THR A 257 -15.11 -11.07 1.66
CA THR A 257 -13.70 -10.67 1.60
C THR A 257 -13.50 -9.24 2.10
N LYS A 258 -14.41 -8.29 1.83
CA LYS A 258 -14.38 -6.94 2.43
C LYS A 258 -14.41 -6.98 3.95
N ALA A 259 -15.34 -7.74 4.53
CA ALA A 259 -15.44 -7.90 5.98
C ALA A 259 -14.18 -8.56 6.58
N GLU A 260 -13.62 -9.58 5.91
CA GLU A 260 -12.41 -10.27 6.36
C GLU A 260 -11.14 -9.42 6.23
N THR A 261 -11.13 -8.43 5.34
CA THR A 261 -10.00 -7.50 5.12
C THR A 261 -10.16 -6.18 5.87
N GLY A 262 -11.27 -6.00 6.60
CA GLY A 262 -11.54 -4.81 7.41
C GLY A 262 -12.15 -3.63 6.64
N VAL A 263 -12.44 -3.78 5.34
CA VAL A 263 -12.99 -2.70 4.52
C VAL A 263 -14.44 -2.43 4.91
N THR A 264 -14.65 -1.45 5.80
CA THR A 264 -15.96 -0.98 6.24
C THR A 264 -16.57 0.04 5.27
N ASP A 265 -17.88 0.24 5.37
CA ASP A 265 -18.61 1.33 4.70
C ASP A 265 -18.27 2.72 5.25
N SER A 266 -17.46 2.80 6.32
CA SER A 266 -16.98 4.05 6.91
C SER A 266 -15.57 4.43 6.46
N LEU A 267 -14.84 3.50 5.83
CA LEU A 267 -13.40 3.62 5.64
C LEU A 267 -13.02 4.52 4.48
N LEU A 268 -12.40 5.65 4.81
CA LEU A 268 -11.81 6.61 3.89
C LEU A 268 -10.29 6.47 3.92
N ARG A 269 -9.68 6.46 2.73
CA ARG A 269 -8.22 6.50 2.56
C ARG A 269 -7.80 7.86 2.04
N LEU A 270 -6.89 8.51 2.74
CA LEU A 270 -6.32 9.81 2.39
C LEU A 270 -4.85 9.64 1.97
N SER A 271 -4.54 10.01 0.74
CA SER A 271 -3.17 10.21 0.25
C SER A 271 -2.82 11.69 0.41
N VAL A 272 -1.95 12.01 1.36
CA VAL A 272 -1.57 13.38 1.69
C VAL A 272 -0.60 13.93 0.66
N GLY A 273 -0.93 15.09 0.09
CA GLY A 273 -0.15 15.82 -0.89
C GLY A 273 0.87 16.79 -0.27
N LEU A 274 1.25 17.80 -1.05
CA LEU A 274 2.25 18.80 -0.71
C LEU A 274 1.66 20.16 -0.32
N GLU A 275 0.34 20.27 -0.26
CA GLU A 275 -0.34 21.48 0.22
C GLU A 275 0.07 21.83 1.66
N ALA A 276 -0.29 23.04 2.11
CA ALA A 276 -0.11 23.37 3.51
C ALA A 276 -1.03 22.47 4.36
N CYS A 277 -0.46 21.81 5.38
CA CYS A 277 -1.22 20.91 6.25
C CYS A 277 -2.46 21.58 6.85
N VAL A 278 -2.34 22.86 7.23
CA VAL A 278 -3.44 23.68 7.75
C VAL A 278 -4.60 23.83 6.77
N ASP A 279 -4.33 23.90 5.46
CA ASP A 279 -5.37 24.05 4.44
C ASP A 279 -6.12 22.72 4.24
N ILE A 280 -5.39 21.60 4.21
CA ILE A 280 -5.97 20.24 4.17
C ILE A 280 -6.85 20.01 5.40
N LYS A 281 -6.32 20.32 6.59
CA LYS A 281 -7.05 20.21 7.86
C LYS A 281 -8.31 21.08 7.87
N THR A 282 -8.23 22.31 7.35
CA THR A 282 -9.37 23.22 7.27
C THR A 282 -10.46 22.68 6.33
N ASP A 283 -10.07 22.15 5.17
CA ASP A 283 -11.01 21.55 4.22
C ASP A 283 -11.71 20.33 4.82
N LEU A 284 -10.95 19.40 5.43
CA LEU A 284 -11.49 18.23 6.13
C LEU A 284 -12.41 18.64 7.28
N ALA A 285 -12.01 19.60 8.12
CA ALA A 285 -12.82 20.08 9.24
C ALA A 285 -14.15 20.70 8.79
N ASN A 286 -14.16 21.39 7.66
CA ASN A 286 -15.39 21.93 7.09
C ASN A 286 -16.27 20.84 6.49
N ALA A 287 -15.68 19.84 5.83
CA ALA A 287 -16.41 18.70 5.29
C ALA A 287 -17.00 17.80 6.39
N LEU A 288 -16.31 17.61 7.50
CA LEU A 288 -16.79 16.83 8.65
C LEU A 288 -18.03 17.45 9.31
N LYS A 289 -18.25 18.76 9.20
CA LYS A 289 -19.47 19.44 9.70
C LYS A 289 -20.72 19.19 8.86
N SER A 290 -20.60 18.47 7.74
CA SER A 290 -21.73 18.20 6.83
C SER A 290 -22.68 17.11 7.31
N PHE A 291 -22.37 16.44 8.43
CA PHE A 291 -23.18 15.41 9.05
C PHE A 291 -23.11 15.44 10.57
#